data_AF-A0A937DCX8-F1
#
_entry.id   AF-A0A937DCX8-F1
#
_cell.length_a   1.000
_cell.length_b   1.000
_cell.length_c   1.000
_cell.angle_alpha   90.00
_cell.angle_beta   90.00
_cell.angle_gamma   90.00
#
_symmetry.space_group_name_H-M   'P 1'
#
loop_
_entity.id
_entity.type
_entity.pdbx_description
1 polymer ?
#
loop_
_entity_poly.entity_id
_entity_poly.type
_entity_poly.pdbx_seq_one_letter_code
_entity_poly.pdbx_strand_id
1 'polypeptide(L)' 'MDRYKIVFVCRETPNSIEGLKGFSKGEYYEGRSFNGLYEVNAKWGSGAESKLISKKLFDDYFELIENESLVKTPA' A
#
# COMPACT_ATOMS: atom_id res chain seq x y z
N MET A 1 8.90 11.07 12.31
CA MET A 1 7.88 9.99 12.39
C MET A 1 6.93 10.18 11.22
N ASP A 2 7.06 9.38 10.17
CA ASP A 2 6.14 9.37 9.02
C ASP A 2 4.79 8.82 9.46
N ARG A 3 3.96 9.67 10.06
CA ARG A 3 2.60 9.33 10.57
C ARG A 3 1.64 8.84 9.48
N TYR A 4 2.05 8.90 8.23
CA TYR A 4 1.25 8.55 7.06
C TYR A 4 1.72 7.27 6.41
N LYS A 5 2.85 6.68 6.83
CA LYS A 5 3.38 5.46 6.22
C LYS A 5 2.47 4.28 6.55
N ILE A 6 2.14 3.50 5.52
CA ILE A 6 1.34 2.29 5.63
C ILE A 6 2.09 1.12 4.97
N VAL A 7 1.76 -0.09 5.39
CA VAL A 7 2.18 -1.33 4.73
C VAL A 7 0.91 -2.03 4.25
N PHE A 8 0.95 -2.60 3.06
CA PHE A 8 -0.21 -3.24 2.46
C PHE A 8 0.20 -4.43 1.60
N VAL A 9 -0.67 -5.41 1.48
CA VAL A 9 -0.47 -6.58 0.62
C VAL A 9 -1.34 -6.45 -0.63
N CYS A 10 -0.79 -6.81 -1.78
CA CYS A 10 -1.57 -6.88 -3.01
C CYS A 10 -2.40 -8.17 -2.98
N ARG A 11 -3.72 -8.07 -2.85
CA ARG A 11 -4.62 -9.24 -2.89
C ARG A 11 -4.95 -9.67 -4.31
N GLU A 12 -5.03 -8.70 -5.21
CA GLU A 12 -5.32 -8.93 -6.62
C GLU A 12 -4.45 -8.01 -7.47
N THR A 13 -3.85 -8.58 -8.53
CA THR A 13 -2.96 -7.86 -9.44
C THR A 13 -3.79 -6.87 -10.27
N PRO A 14 -3.63 -5.55 -10.10
CA PRO A 14 -4.41 -4.55 -10.83
C PRO A 14 -3.86 -4.35 -12.25
N ASN A 15 -3.76 -5.44 -13.04
CA ASN A 15 -3.21 -5.43 -14.40
C ASN A 15 -4.00 -4.54 -15.38
N SER A 16 -5.29 -4.34 -15.11
CA SER A 16 -6.17 -3.51 -15.94
C SER A 16 -6.07 -2.02 -15.63
N ILE A 17 -5.37 -1.62 -14.56
CA ILE A 17 -5.34 -0.22 -14.10
C ILE A 17 -4.00 0.44 -14.45
N GLU A 18 -4.08 1.49 -15.26
CA GLU A 18 -2.95 2.33 -15.62
C GLU A 18 -2.33 3.00 -14.38
N GLY A 19 -1.04 2.75 -14.15
CA GLY A 19 -0.29 3.27 -13.00
C GLY A 19 -0.26 2.35 -11.77
N LEU A 20 -0.91 1.19 -11.82
CA LEU A 20 -0.74 0.11 -10.83
C LEU A 20 -0.05 -1.13 -11.44
N LYS A 21 0.61 -0.97 -12.58
CA LYS A 21 1.40 -2.03 -13.21
C LYS A 21 2.67 -2.26 -12.38
N GLY A 22 2.90 -3.49 -11.96
CA GLY A 22 4.09 -3.89 -11.20
C GLY A 22 3.84 -4.33 -9.75
N PHE A 23 2.60 -4.27 -9.27
CA PHE A 23 2.21 -4.95 -8.04
C PHE A 23 1.93 -6.43 -8.33
N SER A 24 2.46 -7.32 -7.50
CA SER A 24 2.29 -8.77 -7.59
C SER A 24 1.36 -9.26 -6.48
N LYS A 25 0.37 -10.06 -6.84
CA LYS A 25 -0.51 -10.71 -5.86
C LYS A 25 0.29 -11.49 -4.82
N GLY A 26 0.01 -11.24 -3.55
CA GLY A 26 0.66 -11.85 -2.38
C GLY A 26 1.92 -11.14 -1.91
N GLU A 27 2.41 -10.13 -2.64
CA GLU A 27 3.54 -9.33 -2.19
C GLU A 27 3.13 -8.16 -1.31
N TYR A 28 4.05 -7.78 -0.42
CA TYR A 28 3.89 -6.67 0.52
C TYR A 28 4.60 -5.44 -0.01
N TYR A 29 3.92 -4.31 0.11
CA TYR A 29 4.38 -3.02 -0.36
C TYR A 29 4.21 -1.98 0.72
N GLU A 30 4.98 -0.91 0.57
CA GLU A 30 4.94 0.25 1.45
C GLU A 30 4.29 1.40 0.70
N GLY A 31 3.52 2.20 1.43
CA GLY A 31 2.76 3.31 0.88
C GLY A 31 2.59 4.44 1.87
N ARG A 32 1.77 5.40 1.47
CA ARG A 32 1.26 6.43 2.38
C ARG A 32 -0.25 6.52 2.32
N SER A 33 -0.87 6.90 3.43
CA SER A 33 -2.28 7.28 3.45
C SER A 33 -2.40 8.75 3.83
N PHE A 34 -3.21 9.50 3.09
CA PHE A 34 -3.44 10.91 3.36
C PHE A 34 -4.90 11.26 3.04
N ASN A 35 -5.64 11.70 4.06
CA ASN A 35 -7.01 12.23 3.92
C ASN A 35 -7.98 11.29 3.15
N GLY A 36 -7.89 9.98 3.38
CA GLY A 36 -8.73 8.97 2.71
C GLY A 36 -8.24 8.53 1.32
N LEU A 37 -7.09 9.04 0.87
CA LEU A 37 -6.36 8.59 -0.31
C LEU A 37 -5.15 7.74 0.10
N TYR A 38 -4.76 6.84 -0.77
CA TYR A 38 -3.67 5.90 -0.57
C TYR A 38 -2.67 6.08 -1.70
N GLU A 39 -1.44 6.43 -1.36
CA GLU A 39 -0.30 6.49 -2.26
C GLU A 39 0.40 5.13 -2.23
N VAL A 40 0.33 4.41 -3.34
CA VAL A 40 0.91 3.09 -3.51
C VAL A 40 2.09 3.16 -4.48
N ASN A 41 3.17 2.44 -4.20
CA ASN A 41 4.31 2.33 -5.10
C ASN A 41 4.86 0.90 -5.10
N ALA A 42 5.03 0.31 -6.28
CA ALA A 42 5.57 -1.05 -6.42
C ALA A 42 7.06 -1.13 -6.02
N LYS A 43 7.81 -0.02 -6.11
CA LYS A 43 9.22 0.08 -5.67
C LYS A 43 9.48 1.42 -4.98
N TRP A 44 9.11 1.49 -3.70
CA TRP A 44 9.35 2.65 -2.86
C TRP A 44 10.85 3.03 -2.85
N GLY A 45 11.19 4.28 -3.15
CA GLY A 45 12.58 4.78 -3.13
C GLY A 45 13.47 4.43 -4.34
N SER A 46 12.99 3.62 -5.30
CA SER A 46 13.73 3.35 -6.55
C SER A 46 13.38 4.32 -7.70
N GLY A 47 12.64 5.38 -7.41
CA GLY A 47 12.16 6.34 -8.44
C GLY A 47 11.03 5.80 -9.32
N ALA A 48 10.42 4.66 -8.95
CA ALA A 48 9.21 4.18 -9.60
C ALA A 48 8.04 5.13 -9.33
N GLU A 49 7.12 5.23 -10.29
CA GLU A 49 5.95 6.10 -10.18
C GLU A 49 5.04 5.66 -9.03
N SER A 50 4.86 6.54 -8.04
CA SER A 50 3.86 6.39 -7.01
C SER A 50 2.49 6.81 -7.55
N LYS A 51 1.46 6.01 -7.25
CA LYS A 51 0.10 6.28 -7.68
C LYS A 51 -0.78 6.60 -6.48
N LEU A 52 -1.48 7.73 -6.55
CA LEU A 52 -2.50 8.09 -5.58
C LEU A 52 -3.83 7.50 -6.01
N ILE A 53 -4.42 6.66 -5.17
CA ILE A 53 -5.69 5.97 -5.40
C ILE A 53 -6.66 6.22 -4.25
N SER A 54 -7.95 6.17 -4.53
CA SER A 54 -8.99 6.32 -3.52
C SER A 54 -9.09 5.08 -2.63
N LYS A 55 -9.54 5.23 -1.37
CA LYS A 55 -9.77 4.10 -0.45
C LYS A 55 -10.51 2.94 -1.13
N LYS A 56 -11.58 3.23 -1.88
CA LYS A 56 -12.38 2.19 -2.54
C LYS A 56 -11.54 1.33 -3.49
N LEU A 57 -10.70 1.96 -4.32
CA LEU A 57 -9.83 1.24 -5.25
C LEU A 57 -8.72 0.50 -4.50
N PHE A 58 -8.22 1.11 -3.43
CA PHE A 58 -7.24 0.46 -2.56
C PHE A 58 -7.81 -0.82 -1.97
N ASP A 59 -9.00 -0.78 -1.35
CA ASP A 59 -9.69 -1.92 -0.72
C ASP A 59 -9.99 -3.08 -1.71
N ASP A 60 -10.20 -2.76 -2.99
CA ASP A 60 -10.54 -3.72 -4.04
C ASP A 60 -9.32 -4.61 -4.43
N TYR A 61 -8.13 -4.02 -4.49
CA TYR A 61 -6.90 -4.71 -4.97
C TYR A 61 -5.87 -4.96 -3.87
N PHE A 62 -5.88 -4.15 -2.82
CA PHE A 62 -4.89 -4.12 -1.76
C PHE A 62 -5.58 -4.26 -0.41
N GLU A 63 -4.84 -4.82 0.55
CA GLU A 63 -5.29 -4.93 1.92
C GLU A 63 -4.27 -4.28 2.83
N LEU A 64 -4.74 -3.34 3.65
CA LEU A 64 -3.90 -2.65 4.60
C LEU A 64 -3.42 -3.67 5.65
N ILE A 65 -2.11 -3.81 5.79
CA ILE A 65 -1.53 -4.56 6.90
C ILE A 65 -1.40 -3.60 8.06
N GLU A 66 -2.44 -3.55 8.89
CA GLU A 66 -2.42 -2.87 10.18
C GLU A 66 -1.44 -3.60 11.09
N ASN A 67 -0.16 -3.24 10.98
CA ASN A 67 0.86 -3.72 11.89
C ASN A 67 0.75 -2.98 13.23
N GLU A 68 -0.40 -3.11 13.90
CA GLU A 68 -0.56 -2.73 15.30
C GLU A 68 -0.10 -3.86 16.23
N SER A 69 0.11 -5.08 15.71
CA SER A 69 0.55 -6.24 16.50
C SER A 69 2.06 -6.36 16.72
N LEU A 70 2.89 -5.51 16.10
CA LEU A 70 4.36 -5.54 16.26
C LEU A 70 4.94 -4.31 16.98
N VAL A 71 4.11 -3.47 17.60
CA VAL A 71 4.59 -2.40 18.47
C VAL A 71 4.10 -2.64 19.91
N LYS A 72 4.88 -3.47 20.64
CA LYS A 72 5.09 -3.46 22.11
C LYS A 72 3.90 -3.94 22.99
N THR A 73 4.01 -4.84 23.97
CA THR A 73 5.05 -5.70 24.59
C THR A 73 4.28 -6.63 25.57
N PRO A 74 4.64 -7.90 25.79
CA PRO A 74 4.22 -8.59 27.02
C PRO A 74 5.01 -8.01 28.21
N ALA A 75 4.31 -7.39 29.16
CA ALA A 75 4.83 -7.07 30.49
C ALA A 75 3.86 -7.62 31.54
#